data_AF-A0A966N3S5-F1
#
_entry.id   AF-A0A966N3S5-F1
#
_cell.length_a   1.000
_cell.length_b   1.000
_cell.length_c   1.000
_cell.angle_alpha   90.00
_cell.angle_beta   90.00
_cell.angle_gamma   90.00
#
_symmetry.space_group_name_H-M   'P 1'
#
loop_
_entity.id
_entity.type
_entity.pdbx_description
1 polymer ?
#
loop_
_entity_poly.entity_id
_entity_poly.type
_entity_poly.pdbx_seq_one_letter_code
_entity_poly.pdbx_strand_id
1 'polypeptide(L)'
;LKIFTGNAKEAAKGFPANLNVVVALALAGIGPEKTLLEIWADPTVVRNTHTITVDSDSAKFTMTMENIPSENPRTGRIVAQSVVAMLRKLTSHFQVGT
;
A
#
# COMPACT_ATOMS: atom_id res chain seq x y z
N LEU A 1 4.88 1.89 19.02
CA LEU A 1 4.72 3.36 19.15
C LEU A 1 3.99 3.91 17.93
N LYS A 2 2.87 4.60 18.10
CA LYS A 2 2.18 5.32 17.00
C LYS A 2 2.96 6.59 16.68
N ILE A 3 3.46 6.71 15.46
CA ILE A 3 4.26 7.85 14.96
C ILE A 3 3.37 8.89 14.30
N PHE A 4 2.36 8.45 13.56
CA PHE A 4 1.48 9.34 12.81
C PHE A 4 0.06 8.79 12.75
N THR A 5 -0.91 9.69 12.70
CA THR A 5 -2.31 9.42 12.35
C THR A 5 -2.87 10.63 11.62
N GLY A 6 -3.62 10.40 10.54
CA GLY A 6 -4.16 11.46 9.71
C GLY A 6 -4.61 10.93 8.35
N ASN A 7 -4.78 11.84 7.38
CA ASN A 7 -5.12 11.49 6.00
C ASN A 7 -3.88 11.35 5.11
N ALA A 8 -4.05 10.74 3.93
CA ALA A 8 -2.97 10.50 2.98
C ALA A 8 -2.30 11.80 2.50
N LYS A 9 -3.06 12.89 2.36
CA LYS A 9 -2.55 14.20 1.95
C LYS A 9 -1.57 14.81 2.96
N GLU A 10 -1.90 14.72 4.24
CA GLU A 10 -1.03 15.18 5.34
C GLU A 10 0.20 14.30 5.47
N ALA A 11 0.01 12.98 5.42
CA ALA A 11 1.11 12.03 5.48
C ALA A 11 2.11 12.24 4.33
N ALA A 12 1.66 12.65 3.13
CA ALA A 12 2.53 12.87 1.98
C ALA A 12 3.56 13.98 2.23
N LYS A 13 3.21 14.97 3.06
CA LYS A 13 4.13 16.04 3.46
C LYS A 13 5.17 15.56 4.47
N GLY A 14 4.78 14.70 5.40
CA GLY A 14 5.65 14.21 6.48
C GLY A 14 6.51 13.00 6.10
N PHE A 15 6.04 12.14 5.20
CA PHE A 15 6.65 10.84 4.88
C PHE A 15 6.76 10.60 3.36
N PRO A 16 7.36 11.52 2.58
CA PRO A 16 7.32 11.46 1.11
C PRO A 16 7.92 10.18 0.53
N ALA A 17 8.90 9.56 1.19
CA ALA A 17 9.61 8.39 0.67
C ALA A 17 8.88 7.05 0.86
N ASN A 18 7.91 6.94 1.79
CA ASN A 18 7.35 5.66 2.22
C ASN A 18 5.82 5.55 2.02
N LEU A 19 5.21 6.48 1.26
CA LEU A 19 3.75 6.59 1.18
C LEU A 19 3.13 6.04 -0.11
N ASN A 20 3.93 5.43 -0.99
CA ASN A 20 3.47 5.01 -2.32
C ASN A 20 2.21 4.11 -2.28
N VAL A 21 2.12 3.18 -1.33
CA VAL A 21 0.95 2.30 -1.18
C VAL A 21 -0.31 3.10 -0.83
N VAL A 22 -0.19 4.06 0.08
CA VAL A 22 -1.32 4.85 0.58
C VAL A 22 -1.78 5.83 -0.48
N VAL A 23 -0.86 6.45 -1.22
CA VAL A 23 -1.20 7.31 -2.37
C VAL A 23 -1.89 6.51 -3.47
N ALA A 24 -1.38 5.31 -3.79
CA ALA A 24 -2.02 4.43 -4.77
C ALA A 24 -3.44 4.02 -4.34
N LEU A 25 -3.64 3.68 -3.06
CA LEU A 25 -4.96 3.36 -2.50
C LEU A 25 -5.90 4.56 -2.57
N ALA A 26 -5.41 5.76 -2.24
CA ALA A 26 -6.19 6.98 -2.32
C ALA A 26 -6.63 7.30 -3.76
N LEU A 27 -5.73 7.11 -4.74
CA LEU A 27 -6.03 7.31 -6.16
C LEU A 27 -7.00 6.27 -6.71
N ALA A 28 -6.91 5.02 -6.25
CA ALA A 28 -7.81 3.94 -6.66
C ALA A 28 -9.18 3.96 -5.94
N GLY A 29 -9.27 4.67 -4.81
CA GLY A 29 -10.43 4.64 -3.92
C GLY A 29 -11.08 6.01 -3.72
N ILE A 30 -11.21 6.39 -2.45
CA ILE A 30 -12.05 7.53 -2.00
C ILE A 30 -11.32 8.88 -1.98
N GLY A 31 -10.11 8.97 -2.54
CA GLY A 31 -9.30 10.19 -2.59
C GLY A 31 -8.44 10.44 -1.34
N PRO A 32 -7.39 11.28 -1.46
CA PRO A 32 -6.33 11.41 -0.46
C PRO A 32 -6.77 12.10 0.85
N GLU A 33 -7.80 12.93 0.84
CA GLU A 33 -8.36 13.53 2.06
C GLU A 33 -9.18 12.52 2.88
N LYS A 34 -9.80 11.52 2.23
CA LYS A 34 -10.68 10.55 2.89
C LYS A 34 -9.97 9.23 3.21
N THR A 35 -8.84 8.93 2.57
CA THR A 35 -8.00 7.79 2.93
C THR A 35 -7.22 8.11 4.20
N LEU A 36 -7.58 7.42 5.28
CA LEU A 36 -6.94 7.55 6.59
C LEU A 36 -5.84 6.50 6.76
N LEU A 37 -4.82 6.85 7.53
CA LEU A 37 -3.71 5.94 7.84
C LEU A 37 -3.15 6.19 9.23
N GLU A 38 -2.46 5.17 9.72
CA GLU A 38 -1.61 5.26 10.89
C GLU A 38 -0.22 4.69 10.56
N ILE A 39 0.81 5.31 11.11
CA ILE A 39 2.19 4.81 11.00
C ILE A 39 2.64 4.40 12.39
N TRP A 40 3.10 3.16 12.52
CA TRP A 40 3.54 2.57 13.77
C TRP A 40 5.00 2.13 13.64
N ALA A 41 5.79 2.36 14.69
CA ALA A 41 7.08 1.71 14.89
C ALA A 41 6.93 0.64 15.97
N ASP A 42 7.29 -0.59 15.62
CA ASP A 42 7.23 -1.74 16.50
C ASP A 42 8.57 -2.48 16.42
N PRO A 43 9.31 -2.63 17.53
CA PRO A 43 10.60 -3.32 17.54
C PRO A 43 10.49 -4.83 17.31
N THR A 44 9.29 -5.42 17.43
CA THR A 44 9.04 -6.85 17.22
C THR A 44 8.75 -7.18 15.75
N VAL A 45 8.43 -6.17 14.94
CA VAL A 45 8.08 -6.33 13.54
C VAL A 45 9.36 -6.33 12.70
N VAL A 46 9.62 -7.47 12.04
CA VAL A 46 10.83 -7.70 11.23
C VAL A 46 10.65 -7.38 9.75
N ARG A 47 9.43 -7.07 9.31
CA ARG A 47 9.07 -6.81 7.90
C ARG A 47 8.18 -5.58 7.79
N ASN A 48 8.22 -4.91 6.64
CA ASN A 48 7.28 -3.83 6.38
C ASN A 48 5.88 -4.41 6.18
N THR A 49 4.97 -4.06 7.08
CA THR A 49 3.62 -4.60 7.14
C THR A 49 2.61 -3.50 6.83
N HIS A 50 1.71 -3.78 5.89
CA HIS A 50 0.58 -2.92 5.58
C HIS A 50 -0.71 -3.66 5.88
N THR A 51 -1.58 -3.04 6.66
CA THR A 51 -2.95 -3.52 6.89
C THR A 51 -3.91 -2.50 6.32
N ILE A 52 -4.74 -2.95 5.38
CA ILE A 52 -5.73 -2.12 4.69
C ILE A 52 -7.10 -2.62 5.09
N THR A 53 -7.93 -1.72 5.62
CA THR A 53 -9.33 -2.00 5.95
C THR A 53 -10.21 -1.19 5.01
N VAL A 54 -11.14 -1.86 4.35
CA VAL A 54 -12.14 -1.26 3.48
C VAL A 54 -13.51 -1.54 4.07
N ASP A 55 -14.32 -0.50 4.18
CA ASP A 55 -15.71 -0.55 4.59
C ASP A 55 -16.53 0.22 3.55
N SER A 56 -17.46 -0.46 2.89
CA SER A 56 -18.28 0.06 1.80
C SER A 56 -19.65 -0.59 1.79
N ASP A 57 -20.58 -0.04 1.00
CA ASP A 57 -21.91 -0.60 0.79
C ASP A 57 -21.90 -1.99 0.12
N SER A 58 -20.83 -2.30 -0.60
CA SER A 58 -20.68 -3.51 -1.40
C SER A 58 -19.89 -4.60 -0.68
N ALA A 59 -18.89 -4.22 0.12
CA ALA A 59 -18.05 -5.15 0.86
C ALA A 59 -17.35 -4.48 2.04
N LYS A 60 -17.10 -5.29 3.09
CA LYS A 60 -16.21 -4.95 4.20
C LYS A 60 -15.15 -6.03 4.32
N PHE A 61 -13.89 -5.64 4.21
CA PHE A 61 -12.78 -6.58 4.28
C PHE A 61 -11.50 -5.93 4.81
N THR A 62 -10.59 -6.79 5.28
CA THR A 62 -9.25 -6.41 5.69
C THR A 62 -8.24 -7.26 4.95
N MET A 63 -7.18 -6.62 4.47
CA MET A 63 -6.06 -7.28 3.81
C MET A 63 -4.76 -6.86 4.51
N THR A 64 -3.94 -7.85 4.85
CA THR A 64 -2.63 -7.63 5.47
C THR A 64 -1.55 -8.18 4.56
N MET A 65 -0.50 -7.38 4.37
CA MET A 65 0.63 -7.71 3.51
C MET A 65 1.94 -7.48 4.26
N GLU A 66 2.72 -8.54 4.38
CA GLU A 66 4.09 -8.50 4.90
C GLU A 66 5.07 -8.61 3.74
N ASN A 67 5.69 -7.47 3.39
CA ASN A 67 6.55 -7.42 2.23
C ASN A 67 7.91 -8.08 2.49
N ILE A 68 8.30 -9.01 1.62
CA ILE A 68 9.65 -9.57 1.60
C ILE A 68 10.60 -8.52 0.99
N PRO A 69 11.64 -8.08 1.71
CA PRO A 69 12.57 -7.08 1.22
C PRO A 69 13.34 -7.57 -0.01
N SER A 70 13.63 -6.65 -0.91
CA SER A 70 14.59 -6.83 -2.00
C SER A 70 16.02 -6.63 -1.48
N GLU A 71 17.00 -6.55 -2.40
CA GLU A 71 18.36 -6.12 -2.05
C GLU A 71 18.37 -4.72 -1.39
N ASN A 72 17.40 -3.87 -1.72
CA ASN A 72 17.09 -2.67 -0.94
C ASN A 72 16.06 -3.03 0.15
N PRO A 73 16.43 -3.00 1.44
CA PRO A 73 15.53 -3.37 2.54
C PRO A 73 14.27 -2.50 2.62
N ARG A 74 14.30 -1.28 2.06
CA ARG A 74 13.16 -0.35 2.06
C ARG A 74 12.11 -0.69 1.01
N THR A 75 12.43 -1.56 0.05
CA THR A 75 11.56 -1.89 -1.08
C THR A 75 11.25 -3.38 -1.09
N GLY A 76 9.96 -3.71 -1.13
CA GLY A 76 9.50 -5.09 -1.25
C GLY A 76 9.74 -5.65 -2.66
N ARG A 77 10.14 -6.92 -2.76
CA ARG A 77 10.32 -7.62 -4.06
C ARG A 77 9.08 -7.58 -4.94
N ILE A 78 7.90 -7.50 -4.33
CA ILE A 78 6.61 -7.46 -5.01
C ILE A 78 6.46 -6.26 -5.95
N VAL A 79 7.16 -5.15 -5.70
CA VAL A 79 7.07 -3.93 -6.53
C VAL A 79 7.60 -4.19 -7.94
N ALA A 80 8.73 -4.86 -8.10
CA ALA A 80 9.24 -5.21 -9.43
C ALA A 80 8.31 -6.20 -10.14
N GLN A 81 7.75 -7.16 -9.38
CA GLN A 81 6.83 -8.16 -9.93
C GLN A 81 5.50 -7.55 -10.37
N SER A 82 4.99 -6.51 -9.70
CA SER A 82 3.76 -5.83 -10.11
C SER A 82 3.93 -5.09 -11.45
N VAL A 83 5.10 -4.49 -11.69
CA VAL A 83 5.44 -3.86 -12.97
C VAL A 83 5.51 -4.91 -14.09
N VAL A 84 6.19 -6.04 -13.85
CA VAL A 84 6.25 -7.15 -14.83
C VAL A 84 4.84 -7.69 -15.13
N ALA A 85 4.00 -7.86 -14.10
CA ALA A 85 2.61 -8.30 -14.27
C ALA A 85 1.81 -7.30 -15.12
N MET A 86 1.95 -5.99 -14.89
CA MET A 86 1.32 -4.95 -15.70
C MET A 86 1.75 -5.04 -17.18
N LEU A 87 3.06 -5.15 -17.45
CA LEU A 87 3.58 -5.23 -18.82
C LEU A 87 3.07 -6.49 -19.55
N ARG A 88 3.03 -7.64 -18.87
CA ARG A 88 2.45 -8.87 -19.42
C ARG A 88 0.97 -8.70 -19.74
N LYS A 89 0.21 -8.04 -18.85
CA LYS A 89 -1.22 -7.79 -19.03
C LYS A 89 -1.53 -6.96 -20.28
N LEU A 90 -0.67 -6.01 -20.66
CA LEU A 90 -0.86 -5.20 -21.88
C LEU A 90 -0.89 -6.01 -23.19
N THR A 91 -0.37 -7.24 -23.18
CA THR A 91 -0.26 -8.09 -24.40
C THR A 91 -0.95 -9.44 -24.26
N SER A 92 -1.56 -9.72 -23.09
CA SER A 92 -2.13 -11.02 -22.79
C SER A 92 -3.55 -11.16 -23.33
N HIS A 93 -3.88 -12.34 -23.85
CA HIS A 93 -5.25 -12.73 -24.21
C HIS A 93 -6.07 -13.21 -23.00
N PHE A 94 -5.41 -13.38 -21.84
CA PHE A 94 -6.03 -13.81 -20.59
C PHE A 94 -5.58 -12.90 -19.44
N GLN A 95 -6.55 -12.40 -18.68
CA GLN A 95 -6.31 -11.46 -17.59
C GLN A 95 -7.04 -11.90 -16.31
N VAL A 96 -6.34 -11.78 -15.18
CA VAL A 96 -6.92 -11.97 -13.84
C VAL A 96 -6.90 -10.62 -13.13
N GLY A 97 -8.04 -10.24 -12.54
CA GLY A 97 -8.24 -8.91 -11.96
C GLY A 97 -8.51 -7.84 -13.03
N THR A 98 -8.71 -6.60 -12.58
CA THR A 98 -9.03 -5.43 -13.43
C THR A 98 -7.80 -4.77 -13.99
#